data_AF-A0A7K4AI67-F1
#
_entry.id   AF-A0A7K4AI67-F1
#
_cell.length_a   1.000
_cell.length_b   1.000
_cell.length_c   1.000
_cell.angle_alpha   90.00
_cell.angle_beta   90.00
_cell.angle_gamma   90.00
#
_symmetry.space_group_name_H-M   'P 1'
#
loop_
_entity.id
_entity.type
_entity.pdbx_description
1 polymer ?
#
loop_
_entity_poly.entity_id
_entity_poly.type
_entity_poly.pdbx_seq_one_letter_code
_entity_poly.pdbx_strand_id
1 'polypeptide(L)' 'MSSCRVESIVSVDERGQMVLPKDIRERAKIRPGDKLAVVSMEKDGKICCLSLIRVKELEGMVKSVLGPVIDDIFKK' A
#
# COMPACT_ATOMS: atom_id res chain seq x y z
N MET A 1 -1.92 -11.30 15.48
CA MET A 1 -2.77 -10.11 15.58
C MET A 1 -1.97 -8.91 15.09
N SER A 2 -2.33 -8.34 13.94
CA SER A 2 -1.70 -7.09 13.48
C SER A 2 -2.39 -5.90 14.15
N SER A 3 -1.76 -5.31 15.15
CA SER A 3 -2.25 -4.06 15.76
C SER A 3 -1.93 -2.90 14.82
N CYS A 4 -2.94 -2.24 14.28
CA CYS A 4 -2.76 -0.94 13.65
C CYS A 4 -2.43 0.09 14.73
N ARG A 5 -1.32 0.83 14.57
CA ARG A 5 -0.92 1.91 15.48
C ARG A 5 -0.94 3.22 14.70
N VAL A 6 -1.50 4.27 15.30
CA VAL A 6 -1.33 5.64 14.79
C VAL A 6 0.10 6.07 15.12
N GLU A 7 0.95 6.13 14.11
CA GLU A 7 2.36 6.52 14.25
C GLU A 7 2.54 8.05 14.19
N SER A 8 1.70 8.74 13.42
CA SER A 8 1.73 10.20 13.29
C SER A 8 0.46 10.75 12.67
N ILE A 9 0.12 12.01 12.96
CA ILE A 9 -0.85 12.80 12.22
C ILE A 9 -0.06 13.73 11.29
N VAL A 10 -0.37 13.71 10.00
CA VAL A 10 0.29 14.55 8.98
C VAL A 10 -0.75 15.34 8.21
N SER A 11 -0.39 16.55 7.80
CA SER A 11 -1.21 17.37 6.91
C SER A 11 -0.90 17.06 5.45
N VAL A 12 -1.89 17.29 4.59
CA VAL A 12 -1.72 17.34 3.15
C VAL A 12 -1.49 18.79 2.76
N ASP A 13 -0.45 19.06 1.98
CA ASP A 13 -0.14 20.42 1.52
C ASP A 13 -1.05 20.88 0.36
N GLU A 14 -0.87 22.12 -0.10
CA GLU A 14 -1.65 22.71 -1.20
C GLU A 14 -1.52 21.95 -2.53
N ARG A 15 -0.46 21.15 -2.69
CA ARG A 15 -0.21 20.32 -3.87
C ARG A 15 -0.76 18.91 -3.71
N GLY A 16 -1.44 18.60 -2.61
CA GLY A 16 -1.95 17.28 -2.32
C GLY A 16 -0.89 16.30 -1.80
N GLN A 17 0.28 16.78 -1.35
CA GLN A 17 1.38 15.92 -0.91
C GLN A 17 1.34 15.67 0.60
N MET A 18 1.65 14.44 1.00
CA MET A 18 1.87 14.06 2.39
C MET A 18 3.35 13.77 2.64
N VAL A 19 3.91 14.31 3.72
CA VAL A 19 5.29 14.02 4.12
C VAL A 19 5.29 12.96 5.22
N LEU A 20 5.72 11.74 4.86
CA LEU A 20 5.93 10.69 5.86
C LEU A 20 7.08 11.07 6.80
N PRO A 21 6.90 11.02 8.15
CA PRO A 21 7.98 11.24 9.11
C PRO A 21 9.18 10.36 8.85
N LYS A 22 10.39 10.90 9.12
CA LYS A 22 11.67 10.22 8.87
C LYS A 22 11.71 8.83 9.51
N ASP A 23 11.34 8.73 10.78
CA ASP A 23 11.41 7.48 11.55
C ASP A 23 10.52 6.37 10.96
N ILE A 24 9.32 6.74 10.47
CA ILE A 24 8.42 5.80 9.81
C ILE A 24 9.03 5.34 8.48
N ARG A 25 9.58 6.26 7.68
CA ARG A 25 10.23 5.91 6.41
C ARG A 25 11.40 4.95 6.62
N GLU A 26 12.21 5.18 7.65
CA GLU A 26 13.37 4.34 7.98
C GLU A 26 12.93 2.94 8.41
N ARG A 27 11.99 2.83 9.37
CA ARG A 27 11.45 1.55 9.84
C ARG A 27 10.75 0.76 8.73
N ALA A 28 10.00 1.45 7.87
CA ALA A 28 9.30 0.85 6.72
C ALA A 28 10.20 0.64 5.49
N LYS A 29 11.48 1.05 5.57
CA LYS A 29 12.47 0.98 4.48
C LYS A 29 11.98 1.65 3.18
N ILE A 30 11.29 2.78 3.30
CA ILE A 30 10.83 3.60 2.16
C ILE A 30 11.95 4.56 1.77
N ARG A 31 12.36 4.51 0.50
CA ARG A 31 13.42 5.34 -0.07
C ARG A 31 12.87 6.27 -1.15
N PRO A 32 13.58 7.37 -1.48
CA PRO A 32 13.22 8.19 -2.63
C PRO A 32 13.09 7.34 -3.90
N GLY A 33 12.01 7.57 -4.66
CA GLY A 33 11.69 6.82 -5.87
C GLY A 33 10.91 5.51 -5.66
N ASP A 34 10.77 5.03 -4.42
CA ASP A 34 9.86 3.91 -4.14
C ASP A 34 8.41 4.28 -4.47
N LYS A 35 7.68 3.34 -5.04
CA LYS A 35 6.25 3.51 -5.38
C LYS A 35 5.38 2.84 -4.32
N LEU A 36 4.32 3.54 -3.92
CA LEU A 36 3.25 3.02 -3.06
C LEU A 36 1.98 2.88 -3.91
N ALA A 37 1.36 1.70 -3.88
CA ALA A 37 0.00 1.52 -4.32
C ALA A 37 -0.95 2.19 -3.32
N VAL A 38 -1.85 3.03 -3.83
CA VAL A 38 -2.93 3.65 -3.06
C VAL A 38 -4.18 2.82 -3.31
N VAL A 39 -4.74 2.23 -2.26
CA VAL A 39 -5.97 1.43 -2.33
C VAL A 39 -7.05 2.16 -1.56
N SER A 40 -8.14 2.53 -2.23
CA SER A 40 -9.31 3.11 -1.59
C SER A 40 -10.22 2.01 -1.06
N MET A 41 -10.71 2.20 0.17
CA MET A 41 -11.80 1.42 0.72
C MET A 41 -13.03 2.31 0.79
N GLU A 42 -14.17 1.74 0.44
CA GLU A 42 -15.44 2.45 0.40
C GLU A 42 -16.40 1.93 1.46
N LYS A 43 -17.19 2.85 2.00
CA LYS A 43 -18.34 2.55 2.84
C LYS A 43 -19.49 3.46 2.37
N ASP A 44 -20.63 2.85 2.08
CA ASP A 44 -21.84 3.57 1.63
C ASP A 44 -21.58 4.49 0.42
N GLY A 45 -20.80 4.00 -0.56
CA GLY A 45 -20.46 4.73 -1.78
C GLY A 45 -19.49 5.91 -1.61
N LYS A 46 -18.84 6.01 -0.44
CA LYS A 46 -17.84 7.04 -0.14
C LYS A 46 -16.53 6.41 0.26
N ILE A 47 -15.41 6.96 -0.22
CA ILE A 47 -14.08 6.57 0.24
C ILE A 47 -13.97 6.90 1.74
N CYS A 48 -13.81 5.88 2.57
CA CYS A 48 -13.70 6.02 4.02
C CYS A 48 -12.24 5.99 4.49
N CYS A 49 -11.37 5.29 3.78
CA CYS A 49 -9.94 5.24 4.06
C CYS A 49 -9.10 4.90 2.84
N LEU A 50 -7.82 5.25 2.92
CA LEU A 50 -6.79 4.87 1.97
C LEU A 50 -5.79 3.95 2.67
N SER A 51 -5.42 2.86 2.01
CA SER A 51 -4.30 2.02 2.40
C SER A 51 -3.12 2.25 1.44
N LEU A 52 -1.92 2.35 1.99
CA LEU A 52 -0.69 2.54 1.23
C LEU A 52 0.18 1.29 1.33
N ILE A 53 0.46 0.65 0.20
CA ILE A 53 1.22 -0.60 0.13
C ILE A 53 2.43 -0.40 -0.77
N ARG A 54 3.62 -0.82 -0.34
CA ARG A 54 4.79 -0.80 -1.23
C ARG A 54 4.56 -1.71 -2.42
N VAL A 55 4.80 -1.22 -3.64
CA VAL A 55 4.51 -1.98 -4.87
C VAL A 55 5.26 -3.32 -4.89
N LYS A 56 6.49 -3.37 -4.37
CA LYS A 56 7.27 -4.62 -4.26
C LYS A 56 6.57 -5.71 -3.44
N GLU A 57 5.86 -5.32 -2.38
CA GLU A 57 5.10 -6.26 -1.55
C GLU A 57 3.80 -6.67 -2.25
N LEU A 58 3.17 -5.74 -2.99
CA LEU A 58 1.99 -6.01 -3.78
C LEU A 58 2.26 -7.00 -4.92
N GLU A 59 3.40 -6.88 -5.61
CA GLU A 59 3.82 -7.83 -6.65
C GLU A 59 3.90 -9.26 -6.11
N GLY A 60 4.48 -9.44 -4.91
CA GLY A 60 4.54 -10.73 -4.24
C GLY A 60 3.15 -11.30 -3.95
N MET A 61 2.25 -10.48 -3.41
CA MET A 61 0.87 -10.88 -3.12
C MET A 61 0.11 -11.26 -4.40
N VAL A 62 0.19 -10.44 -5.45
CA VAL A 62 -0.47 -10.71 -6.73
C VAL A 62 0.06 -12.00 -7.35
N LYS A 63 1.38 -12.22 -7.36
CA LYS A 63 1.99 -13.48 -7.84
C LYS A 63 1.52 -14.69 -7.04
N SER A 64 1.40 -14.58 -5.71
CA SER A 64 0.95 -15.69 -4.87
C SER A 64 -0.51 -16.09 -5.12
N VAL A 65 -1.36 -15.13 -5.49
CA VAL A 65 -2.80 -15.36 -5.72
C VAL A 65 -3.08 -15.75 -7.18
N LEU A 66 -2.52 -15.01 -8.14
CA LEU A 66 -2.79 -15.22 -9.57
C LEU A 66 -1.86 -16.25 -10.21
N GLY A 67 -0.67 -16.49 -9.64
CA GLY A 67 0.29 -17.46 -10.16
C GLY A 67 -0.34 -18.85 -10.39
N PRO A 68 -0.99 -19.45 -9.37
CA PRO A 68 -1.65 -20.75 -9.53
C PRO A 68 -2.73 -20.77 -10.61
N VAL A 69 -3.52 -19.69 -10.72
CA VAL A 69 -4.58 -19.58 -11.74
C VAL A 69 -4.00 -19.53 -13.14
N ILE A 70 -2.92 -18.77 -13.32
CA ILE A 70 -2.19 -18.65 -14.59
C ILE A 70 -1.55 -20.01 -14.95
N ASP A 71 -0.89 -20.65 -14.00
CA ASP A 71 -0.27 -21.96 -14.20
C ASP A 71 -1.30 -23.02 -14.63
N ASP A 72 -2.50 -23.02 -14.04
CA ASP A 72 -3.58 -23.92 -14.42
C ASP A 72 -4.14 -23.64 -15.82
N ILE A 73 -4.17 -22.37 -16.26
CA ILE A 73 -4.59 -21.99 -17.61
C ILE A 73 -3.56 -22.45 -18.66
N PHE A 74 -2.27 -22.36 -18.35
CA PHE A 74 -1.18 -22.70 -19.27
C PHE A 74 -0.75 -24.17 -19.22
N LYS A 75 -1.18 -24.95 -18.23
CA LYS A 75 -0.97 -26.42 -18.13
C LYS A 75 -1.85 -27.26 -19.08
N LYS A 76 -2.33 -26.68 -20.18
CA LYS A 76 -3.05 -27.42 -21.21
C LYS A 76 -2.10 -28.05 -22.22
#